data_AF-A0A242K6T9-F1
#
_entry.id   AF-A0A242K6T9-F1
#
_cell.length_a   1.000
_cell.length_b   1.000
_cell.length_c   1.000
_cell.angle_alpha   90.00
_cell.angle_beta   90.00
_cell.angle_gamma   90.00
#
_symmetry.space_group_name_H-M   'P 1'
#
loop_
_entity.id
_entity.type
_entity.pdbx_description
1 polymer ?
#
loop_
_entity_poly.entity_id
_entity_poly.type
_entity_poly.pdbx_seq_one_letter_code
_entity_poly.pdbx_strand_id
1 'polypeptide(L)' 'MLEELKMIEAVAPDMLDVMQERYHILRNIYWMQPIGRRSLSESMGLTERILRLSLIHI' A
#
# COMPACT_ATOMS: atom_id res chain seq x y z
N MET A 1 -3.72 0.29 20.85
CA MET A 1 -3.24 -0.13 19.52
C MET A 1 -3.93 -1.36 18.94
N LEU A 2 -3.76 -2.58 19.48
CA LEU A 2 -4.43 -3.77 18.90
C LEU A 2 -5.97 -3.72 19.02
N GLU A 3 -6.48 -3.10 20.09
CA GLU A 3 -7.93 -2.89 20.27
C GLU A 3 -8.51 -1.86 19.30
N GLU A 4 -7.78 -0.79 18.99
CA GLU A 4 -8.20 0.20 17.98
C GLU A 4 -8.28 -0.44 16.58
N LEU A 5 -7.33 -1.32 16.24
CA LEU A 5 -7.32 -2.00 14.94
C LEU A 5 -8.52 -2.97 14.81
N LYS A 6 -8.84 -3.71 15.89
CA LYS A 6 -10.04 -4.57 15.94
C LYS A 6 -11.34 -3.79 15.77
N MET A 7 -11.42 -2.58 16.32
CA MET A 7 -12.60 -1.73 16.10
C MET A 7 -12.74 -1.31 14.63
N ILE A 8 -11.63 -0.98 13.97
CA ILE A 8 -11.64 -0.64 12.55
C ILE A 8 -12.05 -1.84 11.69
N GLU A 9 -11.55 -3.04 11.99
CA GLU A 9 -11.92 -4.29 11.31
C GLU A 9 -13.42 -4.58 11.38
N ALA A 10 -14.03 -4.31 12.54
CA ALA A 10 -15.46 -4.55 12.76
C ALA A 10 -16.36 -3.57 11.98
N VAL A 11 -15.89 -2.35 11.69
CA VAL A 11 -16.68 -1.29 11.03
C VAL A 11 -16.38 -1.21 9.53
N ALA A 12 -15.13 -1.48 9.15
CA ALA A 12 -14.63 -1.35 7.78
C ALA A 12 -13.57 -2.44 7.51
N PRO A 13 -13.97 -3.71 7.36
CA PRO A 13 -13.05 -4.84 7.22
C PRO A 13 -12.11 -4.68 6.03
N ASP A 14 -12.61 -4.20 4.88
CA ASP A 14 -11.82 -4.02 3.66
C ASP A 14 -10.78 -2.87 3.77
N MET A 15 -10.95 -1.96 4.72
CA MET A 15 -10.06 -0.81 4.92
C MET A 15 -8.67 -1.26 5.38
N LEU A 16 -8.60 -2.34 6.17
CA LEU A 16 -7.32 -2.86 6.69
C LEU A 16 -6.45 -3.43 5.58
N ASP A 17 -7.05 -4.13 4.62
CA ASP A 17 -6.32 -4.69 3.47
C ASP A 17 -5.75 -3.57 2.59
N VAL A 18 -6.57 -2.55 2.31
CA VAL A 18 -6.13 -1.37 1.55
C VAL A 18 -5.01 -0.62 2.28
N MET A 19 -5.13 -0.44 3.60
CA MET A 19 -4.10 0.23 4.40
C MET A 19 -2.78 -0.54 4.41
N GLN A 20 -2.84 -1.87 4.55
CA GLN A 20 -1.65 -2.72 4.51
C GLN A 20 -0.94 -2.64 3.15
N GLU A 21 -1.69 -2.73 2.04
CA GLU A 21 -1.13 -2.61 0.70
C GLU A 21 -0.45 -1.24 0.49
N ARG A 22 -1.13 -0.15 0.84
CA ARG A 22 -0.60 1.21 0.70
C ARG A 22 0.62 1.44 1.57
N TYR A 23 0.60 0.97 2.80
CA TYR A 23 1.76 1.06 3.70
C TYR A 23 2.96 0.32 3.13
N HIS A 24 2.76 -0.88 2.58
CA HIS A 24 3.82 -1.62 1.91
C HIS A 24 4.43 -0.85 0.74
N ILE A 25 3.61 -0.20 -0.10
CA ILE A 25 4.09 0.61 -1.22
C ILE A 25 4.87 1.82 -0.72
N LEU A 26 4.32 2.57 0.23
CA LEU A 26 4.96 3.77 0.78
C LEU A 26 6.28 3.44 1.48
N ARG A 27 6.36 2.32 2.21
CA ARG A 27 7.59 1.86 2.84
C ARG A 27 8.68 1.55 1.81
N ASN A 28 8.33 0.91 0.70
CA ASN A 28 9.26 0.64 -0.39
C ASN A 28 9.74 1.93 -1.06
N ILE A 29 8.84 2.89 -1.32
CA ILE A 29 9.22 4.22 -1.83
C ILE A 29 10.20 4.89 -0.88
N TYR A 30 9.91 4.89 0.43
CA TYR A 30 10.75 5.54 1.43
C TYR A 30 12.19 5.00 1.43
N TRP A 31 12.37 3.69 1.24
CA TRP A 31 13.68 3.04 1.25
C TRP A 31 14.43 3.14 -0.08
N MET A 32 13.72 3.19 -1.20
CA MET A 32 14.34 3.09 -2.54
C MET A 32 14.34 4.42 -3.31
N GLN A 33 13.78 5.49 -2.73
CA GLN A 33 13.76 6.80 -3.38
C GLN A 33 15.18 7.33 -3.67
N PRO A 34 15.39 8.00 -4.84
CA PRO A 34 14.41 8.27 -5.89
C PRO A 34 14.15 7.03 -6.76
N ILE A 35 12.89 6.58 -6.85
CA ILE A 35 12.48 5.41 -7.65
C ILE A 35 11.30 5.75 -8.55
N GLY A 36 11.37 5.30 -9.81
CA GLY A 36 10.26 5.43 -10.76
C GLY A 36 9.21 4.34 -10.58
N ARG A 37 7.97 4.61 -11.02
CA ARG A 37 6.83 3.67 -10.89
C ARG A 37 7.08 2.30 -11.51
N ARG A 38 7.77 2.25 -12.65
CA ARG A 38 8.12 1.00 -13.34
C ARG A 38 9.03 0.12 -12.48
N SER A 39 10.18 0.67 -12.08
CA SER A 39 11.16 -0.02 -11.25
C SER A 39 10.57 -0.41 -9.89
N LEU A 40 9.69 0.42 -9.32
CA LEU A 40 8.96 0.10 -8.09
C LEU A 40 7.99 -1.08 -8.29
N SER A 41 7.28 -1.14 -9.41
CA SER A 41 6.39 -2.27 -9.71
C SER A 41 7.18 -3.57 -9.91
N GLU A 42 8.32 -3.51 -10.59
CA GLU A 42 9.23 -4.64 -10.79
C GLU A 42 9.81 -5.13 -9.46
N SER A 43 10.28 -4.22 -8.58
CA SER A 43 10.83 -4.59 -7.27
C SER A 43 9.81 -5.20 -6.32
N MET A 44 8.53 -4.84 -6.49
CA MET A 44 7.43 -5.35 -5.67
C MET A 44 6.71 -6.56 -6.29
N GLY A 45 7.09 -6.98 -7.51
CA GLY A 45 6.39 -8.06 -8.24
C GLY A 45 4.95 -7.70 -8.62
N LEU A 46 4.62 -6.41 -8.69
CA LEU A 46 3.30 -5.90 -9.05
C LEU A 46 3.28 -5.45 -10.50
N THR A 47 2.10 -5.38 -11.11
CA THR A 47 1.96 -4.67 -12.38
C THR A 47 1.89 -3.16 -12.14
N GLU A 48 2.37 -2.36 -13.10
CA GLU A 48 2.21 -0.91 -13.04
C GLU A 48 0.74 -0.47 -12.89
N ARG A 49 -0.21 -1.24 -13.44
CA ARG A 49 -1.64 -0.96 -13.33
C ARG A 49 -2.10 -1.06 -11.88
N ILE A 50 -1.74 -2.12 -11.17
CA ILE A 50 -2.10 -2.32 -9.75
C ILE A 50 -1.47 -1.22 -8.90
N LEU A 51 -0.18 -0.96 -9.09
CA LEU A 51 0.53 0.10 -8.40
C LEU A 51 -0.10 1.49 -8.66
N ARG A 52 -0.59 1.74 -9.87
CA ARG A 52 -1.29 2.99 -10.20
C ARG A 52 -2.64 3.09 -9.49
N LEU A 53 -3.41 2.02 -9.46
CA LEU A 53 -4.72 2.02 -8.79
C LEU A 53 -4.58 2.33 -7.29
N SER A 54 -3.56 1.77 -6.63
CA SER A 54 -3.30 2.05 -5.22
C SER A 54 -2.78 3.47 -4.99
N LEU A 55 -1.93 3.99 -5.90
CA LEU A 55 -1.38 5.36 -5.82
C LEU A 55 -2.35 6.47 -6.27
N ILE A 56 -3.37 6.21 -7.08
CA ILE A 56 -4.32 7.24 -7.56
C ILE A 56 -5.07 7.93 -6.42
N HIS A 57 -5.20 7.24 -5.29
CA HIS A 57 -5.95 7.70 -4.12
C HIS A 57 -5.04 8.11 -2.94
N ILE A 58 -3.75 8.31 -3.20
CA ILE A 58 -2.75 8.85 -2.27
C ILE A 58 -2.29 10.20 -2.79
#